data_AF-A0A9W8M0Y2-F1
#
_entry.id   AF-A0A9W8M0Y2-F1
#
_cell.length_a   1.000
_cell.length_b   1.000
_cell.length_c   1.000
_cell.angle_alpha   90.00
_cell.angle_beta   90.00
_cell.angle_gamma   90.00
#
_symmetry.space_group_name_H-M   'P 1'
#
loop_
_entity.id
_entity.type
_entity.pdbx_description
1 polymer ?
#
loop_
_entity_poly.entity_id
_entity_poly.type
_entity_poly.pdbx_seq_one_letter_code
_entity_poly.pdbx_strand_id
1 'polypeptide(L)'
;MVRTKKAKLRTALLKVEAQKKQAVKTGAPAIEKAPKKIQHKMHFPYSKQDTILLIGEGNFSFAHSIATKLCSGANIIATAYDSEQVAREKYPDMAKHIEGFNKLGGTVYFDVDGTKLHECVQLHGKQFSHIVFNFPHAGAGIKDQARNIQTNKLLLFSFFTSAQTLLVKGTPKPKVYAKAAGSKSNKNESDESDEDERPRPKKKRVGAQKPSADTIEFEGVKAEVVYDAVEDRYNPANAEDIVEPGQIHVTLKSGLPYDKWNIKQLARECGLATFRTVNFLLDSFPGYEHRRTLGFKEGVSKDENQEIRDKNPKLYQFVVKTNAAADASVKAPADSKKRKQRGSKKQALGITSESGPRLSLEEKRKRMMEIFHETQEPFLLKELERIGPKQKGIVSQSVKDVVQSLVDDGLCHCEKVGTSNFFWAFPSEAAVKRKNKHDALAKELEQALSKQKELETAIANAQLGREQTEERTGLIEELAEIEARWNSQQEELQKFEECDPVLMNKKREETRVARDAANRWTDNVFIMQSWVRDKFNMDMDEFNKFFGIAADFDNV
;
A
#
# COMPACT_ATOMS: atom_id res chain seq x y z
N MET A 1 -5.08 3.64 40.95
CA MET A 1 -5.47 3.92 39.54
C MET A 1 -6.75 3.21 39.04
N VAL A 2 -7.16 2.07 39.60
CA VAL A 2 -8.38 1.35 39.15
C VAL A 2 -9.69 2.05 39.62
N ARG A 3 -9.68 2.63 40.83
CA ARG A 3 -10.85 3.34 41.39
C ARG A 3 -11.24 4.60 40.60
N THR A 4 -10.25 5.36 40.09
CA THR A 4 -10.48 6.58 39.29
C THR A 4 -10.97 6.28 37.87
N LYS A 5 -10.60 5.14 37.27
CA LYS A 5 -11.14 4.70 35.97
C LYS A 5 -12.59 4.23 36.09
N LYS A 6 -12.94 3.52 37.17
CA LYS A 6 -14.32 3.05 37.43
C LYS A 6 -15.28 4.21 37.71
N ALA A 7 -14.81 5.26 38.38
CA ALA A 7 -15.57 6.50 38.59
C ALA A 7 -15.87 7.23 37.27
N LYS A 8 -14.87 7.40 36.41
CA LYS A 8 -15.05 8.05 35.08
C LYS A 8 -16.01 7.28 34.17
N LEU A 9 -15.96 5.94 34.19
CA LEU A 9 -16.88 5.10 33.41
C LEU A 9 -18.32 5.22 33.92
N ARG A 10 -18.53 5.28 35.24
CA ARG A 10 -19.85 5.45 35.84
C ARG A 10 -20.45 6.82 35.54
N THR A 11 -19.64 7.88 35.54
CA THR A 11 -20.07 9.24 35.14
C THR A 11 -20.41 9.31 33.64
N ALA A 12 -19.68 8.59 32.78
CA ALA A 12 -19.98 8.53 31.36
C ALA A 12 -21.28 7.76 31.06
N LEU A 13 -21.54 6.65 31.77
CA LEU A 13 -22.78 5.88 31.67
C LEU A 13 -24.01 6.69 32.12
N LEU A 14 -23.89 7.41 33.24
CA LEU A 14 -24.96 8.29 33.72
C LEU A 14 -25.27 9.45 32.76
N LYS A 15 -24.26 9.96 32.04
CA LYS A 15 -24.47 10.97 30.97
C LYS A 15 -25.22 10.40 29.78
N VAL A 16 -24.92 9.17 29.35
CA VAL A 16 -25.62 8.51 28.24
C VAL A 16 -27.06 8.17 28.63
N GLU A 17 -27.32 7.74 29.86
CA GLU A 17 -28.68 7.50 30.37
C GLU A 17 -29.48 8.80 30.51
N ALA A 18 -28.86 9.90 30.95
CA ALA A 18 -29.50 11.22 31.01
C ALA A 18 -29.86 11.75 29.61
N GLN A 19 -28.98 11.55 28.63
CA GLN A 19 -29.24 11.91 27.22
C GLN A 19 -30.37 11.08 26.60
N LYS A 20 -30.45 9.78 26.93
CA LYS A 20 -31.58 8.93 26.52
C LYS A 20 -32.90 9.34 27.17
N LYS A 21 -32.90 9.75 28.43
CA LYS A 21 -34.10 10.24 29.13
C LYS A 21 -34.59 11.60 28.62
N GLN A 22 -33.69 12.45 28.10
CA GLN A 22 -34.06 13.71 27.42
C GLN A 22 -34.68 13.49 26.04
N ALA A 23 -34.23 12.48 25.30
CA ALA A 23 -34.77 12.14 23.97
C ALA A 23 -36.22 11.60 24.00
N VAL A 24 -36.66 11.00 25.12
CA VAL A 24 -38.02 10.46 25.25
C VAL A 24 -39.06 11.54 25.61
N LYS A 25 -38.63 12.71 26.12
CA LYS A 25 -39.53 13.80 26.53
C LYS A 25 -39.88 14.81 25.43
N THR A 26 -39.22 14.75 24.28
CA THR A 26 -39.49 15.65 23.14
C THR A 26 -39.90 14.81 21.95
N GLY A 27 -41.21 14.62 21.79
CA GLY A 27 -41.82 13.82 20.71
C GLY A 27 -41.68 14.47 19.32
N ALA A 28 -40.45 14.66 18.86
CA ALA A 28 -40.13 15.06 17.48
C ALA A 28 -39.48 13.87 16.76
N PRO A 29 -39.96 13.48 15.56
CA PRO A 29 -39.35 12.39 14.81
C PRO A 29 -37.92 12.79 14.42
N ALA A 30 -36.96 11.96 14.80
CA ALA A 30 -35.57 12.11 14.38
C ALA A 30 -35.51 11.87 12.86
N ILE A 31 -35.39 12.94 12.09
CA ILE A 31 -34.92 12.86 10.70
C ILE A 31 -33.48 12.36 10.79
N GLU A 32 -33.26 11.07 10.57
CA GLU A 32 -31.95 10.54 10.26
C GLU A 32 -31.43 11.28 9.03
N LYS A 33 -30.47 12.19 9.25
CA LYS A 33 -29.68 12.72 8.15
C LYS A 33 -28.91 11.54 7.58
N ALA A 34 -29.36 11.09 6.40
CA ALA A 34 -28.64 10.11 5.59
C ALA A 34 -27.15 10.48 5.56
N PRO A 35 -26.23 9.50 5.70
CA PRO A 35 -24.81 9.78 5.67
C PRO A 35 -24.51 10.52 4.37
N LYS A 36 -23.90 11.70 4.48
CA LYS A 36 -23.42 12.44 3.30
C LYS A 36 -22.58 11.46 2.48
N LYS A 37 -23.07 11.06 1.30
CA LYS A 37 -22.28 10.29 0.33
C LYS A 37 -21.03 11.10 0.05
N ILE A 38 -19.91 10.72 0.65
CA ILE A 38 -18.61 11.22 0.24
C ILE A 38 -18.44 10.67 -1.17
N GLN A 39 -18.54 11.54 -2.18
CA GLN A 39 -18.12 11.18 -3.53
C GLN A 39 -16.61 10.88 -3.43
N HIS A 40 -16.26 9.60 -3.32
CA HIS A 40 -14.88 9.15 -3.43
C HIS A 40 -14.43 9.45 -4.86
N LYS A 41 -13.64 10.51 -5.04
CA LYS A 41 -12.97 10.79 -6.31
C LYS A 41 -12.14 9.55 -6.66
N MET A 42 -12.44 8.89 -7.79
CA MET A 42 -11.66 7.78 -8.32
C MET A 42 -10.20 8.22 -8.40
N HIS A 43 -9.29 7.47 -7.79
CA HIS A 43 -7.87 7.78 -7.79
C HIS A 43 -7.13 6.68 -8.52
N PHE A 44 -6.84 6.91 -9.80
CA PHE A 44 -5.95 6.10 -10.60
C PHE A 44 -4.54 6.72 -10.53
N PRO A 45 -3.54 6.05 -9.91
CA PRO A 45 -2.27 6.68 -9.56
C PRO A 45 -1.20 6.56 -10.66
N TYR A 46 -1.54 6.08 -11.86
CA TYR A 46 -0.57 5.77 -12.92
C TYR A 46 -0.83 6.62 -14.18
N SER A 47 0.22 6.93 -14.91
CA SER A 47 0.22 7.64 -16.19
C SER A 47 0.88 6.81 -17.30
N LYS A 48 0.75 7.23 -18.56
CA LYS A 48 1.34 6.50 -19.70
C LYS A 48 2.87 6.57 -19.72
N GLN A 49 3.44 7.58 -19.07
CA GLN A 49 4.88 7.82 -19.00
C GLN A 49 5.55 7.00 -17.88
N ASP A 50 4.77 6.40 -16.99
CA ASP A 50 5.29 5.62 -15.89
C ASP A 50 5.87 4.28 -16.34
N THR A 51 7.04 3.94 -15.79
CA THR A 51 7.61 2.60 -15.88
C THR A 51 7.18 1.79 -14.66
N ILE A 52 6.38 0.76 -14.88
CA ILE A 52 5.66 0.03 -13.83
C ILE A 52 6.13 -1.42 -13.78
N LEU A 53 6.54 -1.88 -12.58
CA LEU A 53 6.81 -3.28 -12.29
C LEU A 53 5.74 -3.82 -11.34
N LEU A 54 5.00 -4.83 -11.78
CA LEU A 54 3.99 -5.52 -10.97
C LEU A 54 4.58 -6.84 -10.45
N ILE A 55 4.54 -7.01 -9.13
CA ILE A 55 5.12 -8.15 -8.43
C ILE A 55 4.04 -9.09 -7.92
N GLY A 56 4.20 -10.38 -8.21
CA GLY A 56 3.32 -11.43 -7.69
C GLY A 56 1.92 -11.40 -8.27
N GLU A 57 1.77 -11.10 -9.56
CA GLU A 57 0.51 -11.24 -10.27
C GLU A 57 0.04 -12.70 -10.24
N GLY A 58 -1.27 -12.91 -10.08
CA GLY A 58 -1.90 -14.22 -10.20
C GLY A 58 -2.28 -14.52 -11.65
N ASN A 59 -3.53 -14.22 -12.01
CA ASN A 59 -4.04 -14.39 -13.37
C ASN A 59 -3.74 -13.22 -14.32
N PHE A 60 -2.88 -12.26 -13.94
CA PHE A 60 -2.51 -11.07 -14.72
C PHE A 60 -3.64 -10.09 -15.05
N SER A 61 -4.81 -10.24 -14.41
CA SER A 61 -5.97 -9.36 -14.63
C SER A 61 -5.72 -7.90 -14.21
N PHE A 62 -4.91 -7.66 -13.18
CA PHE A 62 -4.55 -6.31 -12.74
C PHE A 62 -3.64 -5.62 -13.76
N ALA A 63 -2.62 -6.34 -14.25
CA ALA A 63 -1.75 -5.86 -15.32
C ALA A 63 -2.55 -5.48 -16.58
N HIS A 64 -3.44 -6.36 -17.01
CA HIS A 64 -4.31 -6.12 -18.15
C HIS A 64 -5.24 -4.91 -17.92
N SER A 65 -5.78 -4.75 -16.70
CA SER A 65 -6.64 -3.61 -16.33
C SER A 65 -5.91 -2.27 -16.42
N ILE A 66 -4.69 -2.17 -15.88
CA ILE A 66 -3.87 -0.95 -15.96
C ILE A 66 -3.56 -0.63 -17.43
N ALA A 67 -3.08 -1.61 -18.20
CA ALA A 67 -2.74 -1.40 -19.61
C ALA A 67 -3.94 -0.94 -20.43
N THR A 68 -5.12 -1.54 -20.19
CA THR A 68 -6.38 -1.14 -20.84
C THR A 68 -6.74 0.30 -20.50
N LYS A 69 -6.63 0.68 -19.21
CA LYS A 69 -6.96 2.04 -18.76
C LYS A 69 -5.99 3.09 -19.32
N LEU A 70 -4.72 2.75 -19.49
CA LEU A 70 -3.69 3.59 -20.09
C LEU A 70 -3.71 3.54 -21.63
N CYS A 71 -4.47 2.62 -22.22
CA CYS A 71 -4.42 2.25 -23.64
C CYS A 71 -2.97 1.94 -24.11
N SER A 72 -2.13 1.42 -23.22
CA SER A 72 -0.74 1.03 -23.50
C SER A 72 -0.17 0.24 -22.32
N GLY A 73 0.53 -0.86 -22.63
CA GLY A 73 1.29 -1.69 -21.70
C GLY A 73 2.80 -1.64 -21.92
N ALA A 74 3.30 -0.86 -22.89
CA ALA A 74 4.71 -0.87 -23.32
C ALA A 74 5.73 -0.63 -22.18
N ASN A 75 5.33 0.12 -21.15
CA ASN A 75 6.17 0.44 -19.99
C ASN A 75 5.82 -0.39 -18.74
N ILE A 76 5.05 -1.47 -18.89
CA ILE A 76 4.57 -2.31 -17.80
C ILE A 76 5.17 -3.70 -17.91
N ILE A 77 5.85 -4.13 -16.86
CA ILE A 77 6.34 -5.49 -16.67
C ILE A 77 5.54 -6.13 -15.54
N ALA A 78 4.89 -7.25 -15.82
CA ALA A 78 4.15 -8.03 -14.85
C ALA A 78 4.88 -9.33 -14.54
N THR A 79 4.97 -9.68 -13.26
CA THR A 79 5.75 -10.83 -12.81
C THR A 79 4.95 -11.76 -11.92
N ALA A 80 5.15 -13.07 -12.08
CA ALA A 80 4.60 -14.10 -11.22
C ALA A 80 5.72 -14.86 -10.50
N TYR A 81 5.43 -15.32 -9.27
CA TYR A 81 6.37 -16.13 -8.47
C TYR A 81 6.44 -17.58 -8.95
N ASP A 82 5.29 -18.15 -9.31
CA ASP A 82 5.20 -19.50 -9.85
C ASP A 82 5.79 -19.57 -11.27
N SER A 83 6.24 -20.76 -11.67
CA SER A 83 6.58 -21.05 -13.06
C SER A 83 5.34 -20.96 -13.96
N GLU A 84 5.54 -20.78 -15.27
CA GLU A 84 4.42 -20.64 -16.20
C GLU A 84 3.45 -21.84 -16.14
N GLN A 85 3.99 -23.05 -16.04
CA GLN A 85 3.17 -24.27 -15.97
C GLN A 85 2.30 -24.28 -14.71
N VAL A 86 2.90 -24.03 -13.55
CA VAL A 86 2.18 -24.01 -12.25
C VAL A 86 1.15 -22.88 -12.21
N ALA A 87 1.50 -21.70 -12.72
CA ALA A 87 0.57 -20.58 -12.80
C ALA A 87 -0.64 -20.91 -13.69
N ARG A 88 -0.43 -21.59 -14.83
CA ARG A 88 -1.50 -21.99 -15.76
C ARG A 88 -2.45 -23.02 -15.16
N GLU A 89 -1.93 -23.96 -14.38
CA GLU A 89 -2.75 -24.92 -13.64
C GLU A 89 -3.59 -24.23 -12.56
N LYS A 90 -3.02 -23.23 -11.86
CA LYS A 90 -3.74 -22.46 -10.83
C LYS A 90 -4.75 -21.46 -11.40
N TYR A 91 -4.49 -20.92 -12.59
CA TYR A 91 -5.26 -19.83 -13.20
C TYR A 91 -5.52 -20.10 -14.70
N PRO A 92 -6.49 -20.96 -15.06
CA PRO A 92 -6.77 -21.29 -16.46
C PRO A 92 -7.16 -20.07 -17.32
N ASP A 93 -7.74 -19.05 -16.70
CA ASP A 93 -8.17 -17.79 -17.30
C ASP A 93 -7.01 -16.82 -17.61
N MET A 94 -5.81 -17.07 -17.08
CA MET A 94 -4.67 -16.16 -17.22
C MET A 94 -4.25 -15.95 -18.68
N ALA A 95 -4.41 -16.96 -19.54
CA ALA A 95 -3.99 -16.91 -20.94
C ALA A 95 -4.68 -15.75 -21.68
N LYS A 96 -5.98 -15.54 -21.42
CA LYS A 96 -6.78 -14.45 -21.98
C LYS A 96 -6.25 -13.08 -21.54
N HIS A 97 -5.89 -12.94 -20.26
CA HIS A 97 -5.38 -11.67 -19.72
C HIS A 97 -3.97 -11.37 -20.23
N ILE A 98 -3.09 -12.38 -20.30
CA ILE A 98 -1.75 -12.25 -20.86
C ILE A 98 -1.82 -11.87 -22.34
N GLU A 99 -2.70 -12.51 -23.13
CA GLU A 99 -2.85 -12.17 -24.55
C GLU A 99 -3.32 -10.72 -24.74
N GLY A 100 -4.34 -10.28 -23.98
CA GLY A 100 -4.82 -8.90 -24.02
C GLY A 100 -3.76 -7.88 -23.56
N PHE A 101 -3.01 -8.21 -22.51
CA PHE A 101 -1.93 -7.37 -22.00
C PHE A 101 -0.76 -7.26 -22.99
N ASN A 102 -0.35 -8.36 -23.62
CA ASN A 102 0.71 -8.39 -24.63
C ASN A 102 0.30 -7.66 -25.91
N LYS A 103 -0.98 -7.72 -26.33
CA LYS A 103 -1.50 -6.92 -27.45
C LYS A 103 -1.35 -5.41 -27.22
N LEU A 104 -1.37 -4.97 -25.96
CA LEU A 104 -1.13 -3.58 -25.57
C LEU A 104 0.36 -3.26 -25.39
N GLY A 105 1.27 -4.22 -25.61
CA GLY A 105 2.72 -4.06 -25.49
C GLY A 105 3.28 -4.41 -24.11
N GLY A 106 2.47 -4.98 -23.21
CA GLY A 106 2.92 -5.47 -21.91
C GLY A 106 3.90 -6.62 -21.99
N THR A 107 4.76 -6.77 -20.97
CA THR A 107 5.71 -7.89 -20.86
C THR A 107 5.45 -8.70 -19.59
N VAL A 108 5.48 -10.03 -19.70
CA VAL A 108 5.25 -10.96 -18.59
C VAL A 108 6.49 -11.80 -18.32
N TYR A 109 6.85 -11.97 -17.04
CA TYR A 109 7.88 -12.90 -16.60
C TYR A 109 7.37 -13.83 -15.48
N PHE A 110 7.82 -15.08 -15.53
CA PHE A 110 7.55 -16.10 -14.52
C PHE A 110 8.81 -16.37 -13.69
N ASP A 111 8.67 -17.14 -12.61
CA ASP A 111 9.77 -17.51 -11.72
C ASP A 111 10.51 -16.29 -11.11
N VAL A 112 9.77 -15.23 -10.79
CA VAL A 112 10.32 -14.01 -10.21
C VAL A 112 10.02 -13.93 -8.71
N ASP A 113 11.07 -14.04 -7.89
CA ASP A 113 10.99 -13.79 -6.45
C ASP A 113 11.07 -12.30 -6.14
N GLY A 114 9.95 -11.72 -5.69
CA GLY A 114 9.87 -10.32 -5.27
C GLY A 114 10.81 -9.94 -4.11
N THR A 115 11.30 -10.91 -3.34
CA THR A 115 12.28 -10.69 -2.27
C THR A 115 13.73 -10.64 -2.77
N LYS A 116 13.96 -11.05 -4.03
CA LYS A 116 15.29 -11.18 -4.65
C LYS A 116 15.33 -10.62 -6.07
N LEU A 117 14.67 -9.48 -6.30
CA LEU A 117 14.60 -8.81 -7.60
C LEU A 117 15.98 -8.47 -8.19
N HIS A 118 17.02 -8.32 -7.36
CA HIS A 118 18.39 -8.08 -7.81
C HIS A 118 19.04 -9.31 -8.47
N GLU A 119 18.56 -10.53 -8.19
CA GLU A 119 19.03 -11.77 -8.82
C GLU A 119 18.34 -12.01 -10.18
N CYS A 120 17.22 -11.32 -10.46
CA CYS A 120 16.45 -11.50 -11.68
C CYS A 120 17.13 -10.84 -12.88
N VAL A 121 17.75 -11.66 -13.73
CA VAL A 121 18.50 -11.22 -14.92
C VAL A 121 17.63 -10.40 -15.88
N GLN A 122 16.35 -10.75 -16.01
CA GLN A 122 15.39 -10.06 -16.87
C GLN A 122 15.14 -8.60 -16.45
N LEU A 123 15.41 -8.26 -15.18
CA LEU A 123 15.23 -6.93 -14.61
C LEU A 123 16.54 -6.14 -14.50
N HIS A 124 17.69 -6.75 -14.82
CA HIS A 124 18.99 -6.08 -14.72
C HIS A 124 19.04 -4.84 -15.64
N GLY A 125 19.58 -3.74 -15.09
CA GLY A 125 19.70 -2.46 -15.81
C GLY A 125 18.39 -1.68 -15.98
N LYS A 126 17.24 -2.20 -15.54
CA LYS A 126 15.96 -1.49 -15.59
C LYS A 126 15.75 -0.65 -14.34
N GLN A 127 15.01 0.46 -14.49
CA GLN A 127 14.54 1.29 -13.38
C GLN A 127 13.06 1.62 -13.55
N PHE A 128 12.33 1.62 -12.44
CA PHE A 128 10.88 1.79 -12.42
C PHE A 128 10.47 3.03 -11.62
N SER A 129 9.54 3.82 -12.17
CA SER A 129 8.89 4.89 -11.43
C SER A 129 7.93 4.33 -10.38
N HIS A 130 7.33 3.15 -10.65
CA HIS A 130 6.43 2.48 -9.73
C HIS A 130 6.71 0.98 -9.64
N ILE A 131 6.90 0.46 -8.42
CA ILE A 131 6.94 -0.98 -8.15
C ILE A 131 5.74 -1.33 -7.28
N VAL A 132 4.86 -2.21 -7.76
CA VAL A 132 3.56 -2.50 -7.15
C VAL A 132 3.52 -3.94 -6.66
N PHE A 133 3.14 -4.15 -5.41
CA PHE A 133 2.87 -5.47 -4.84
C PHE A 133 1.51 -5.48 -4.14
N ASN A 134 0.52 -6.07 -4.81
CA ASN A 134 -0.86 -6.10 -4.32
C ASN A 134 -1.10 -7.32 -3.42
N PHE A 135 -1.64 -7.08 -2.23
CA PHE A 135 -2.04 -8.11 -1.27
C PHE A 135 -0.96 -9.17 -0.99
N PRO A 136 0.30 -8.77 -0.70
CA PRO A 136 1.39 -9.71 -0.49
C PRO A 136 1.09 -10.67 0.67
N HIS A 137 1.35 -11.95 0.43
CA HIS A 137 1.19 -13.00 1.44
C HIS A 137 2.15 -14.17 1.16
N ALA A 138 2.83 -14.69 2.18
CA ALA A 138 3.86 -15.71 2.04
C ALA A 138 3.31 -17.11 1.72
N GLY A 139 2.00 -17.33 1.89
CA GLY A 139 1.32 -18.58 1.48
C GLY A 139 1.67 -19.82 2.32
N ALA A 140 2.49 -19.71 3.36
CA ALA A 140 3.10 -20.82 4.09
C ALA A 140 2.15 -21.73 4.92
N GLY A 141 0.82 -21.60 4.80
CA GLY A 141 -0.14 -22.47 5.50
C GLY A 141 -0.09 -22.45 7.04
N ILE A 142 0.63 -21.50 7.64
CA ILE A 142 0.90 -21.46 9.09
C ILE A 142 -0.38 -21.12 9.87
N LYS A 143 -0.87 -22.07 10.69
CA LYS A 143 -2.04 -21.90 11.55
C LYS A 143 -1.79 -20.97 12.75
N ASP A 144 -0.56 -20.96 13.27
CA ASP A 144 -0.20 -20.08 14.39
C ASP A 144 -0.16 -18.61 13.93
N GLN A 145 -1.00 -17.77 14.55
CA GLN A 145 -1.18 -16.40 14.11
C GLN A 145 0.11 -15.56 14.26
N ALA A 146 0.89 -15.77 15.32
CA ALA A 146 2.09 -14.97 15.57
C ALA A 146 3.21 -15.28 14.56
N ARG A 147 3.46 -16.56 14.30
CA ARG A 147 4.41 -17.02 13.27
C ARG A 147 3.96 -16.62 11.87
N ASN A 148 2.66 -16.70 11.58
CA ASN A 148 2.11 -16.25 10.30
C ASN A 148 2.32 -14.74 10.10
N ILE A 149 2.05 -13.92 11.12
CA ILE A 149 2.36 -12.49 11.10
C ILE A 149 3.85 -12.27 10.84
N GLN A 150 4.73 -12.94 11.57
CA GLN A 150 6.17 -12.75 11.41
C GLN A 150 6.67 -13.12 10.01
N THR A 151 6.16 -14.21 9.44
CA THR A 151 6.52 -14.66 8.09
C THR A 151 6.12 -13.62 7.03
N ASN A 152 4.90 -13.08 7.13
CA ASN A 152 4.44 -12.04 6.22
C ASN A 152 5.18 -10.70 6.40
N LYS A 153 5.57 -10.37 7.64
CA LYS A 153 6.44 -9.21 7.90
C LYS A 153 7.81 -9.38 7.26
N LEU A 154 8.40 -10.57 7.32
CA LEU A 154 9.69 -10.88 6.71
C LEU A 154 9.62 -10.80 5.18
N LEU A 155 8.53 -11.29 4.57
CA LEU A 155 8.27 -11.13 3.14
C LEU A 155 8.29 -9.66 2.73
N LEU A 156 7.52 -8.81 3.42
CA LEU A 156 7.47 -7.38 3.15
C LEU A 156 8.82 -6.68 3.35
N PHE A 157 9.53 -7.02 4.43
CA PHE A 157 10.86 -6.46 4.71
C PHE A 157 11.86 -6.78 3.59
N SER A 158 11.90 -8.05 3.16
CA SER A 158 12.81 -8.51 2.11
C SER A 158 12.44 -7.90 0.75
N PHE A 159 11.14 -7.83 0.43
CA PHE A 159 10.63 -7.13 -0.75
C PHE A 159 11.02 -5.65 -0.75
N PHE A 160 10.80 -4.90 0.33
CA PHE A 160 11.17 -3.48 0.39
C PHE A 160 12.67 -3.28 0.19
N THR A 161 13.50 -4.14 0.77
CA THR A 161 14.95 -4.09 0.60
C THR A 161 15.33 -4.32 -0.87
N SER A 162 14.76 -5.34 -1.51
CA SER A 162 15.10 -5.66 -2.89
C SER A 162 14.52 -4.66 -3.91
N ALA A 163 13.29 -4.20 -3.74
CA ALA A 163 12.61 -3.30 -4.68
C ALA A 163 13.30 -1.94 -4.80
N GLN A 164 13.90 -1.43 -3.71
CA GLN A 164 14.61 -0.15 -3.71
C GLN A 164 15.77 -0.10 -4.73
N THR A 165 16.37 -1.23 -5.06
CA THR A 165 17.48 -1.31 -6.00
C THR A 165 17.07 -1.00 -7.45
N LEU A 166 15.78 -1.16 -7.77
CA LEU A 166 15.22 -0.97 -9.11
C LEU A 166 14.39 0.32 -9.23
N LEU A 167 14.34 1.18 -8.21
CA LEU A 167 13.63 2.44 -8.28
C LEU A 167 14.43 3.51 -9.03
N VAL A 168 13.73 4.33 -9.82
CA VAL A 168 14.31 5.54 -10.41
C VAL A 168 14.76 6.49 -9.29
N LYS A 169 16.02 6.95 -9.37
CA LYS A 169 16.59 7.94 -8.45
C LYS A 169 16.20 9.35 -8.91
N GLY A 170 15.04 9.84 -8.47
CA GLY A 170 14.58 11.21 -8.74
C GLY A 170 15.03 12.23 -7.66
N THR A 171 15.16 13.50 -8.04
CA THR A 171 15.31 14.61 -7.08
C THR A 171 13.94 15.01 -6.53
N PRO A 172 13.68 14.95 -5.21
CA PRO A 172 12.36 15.25 -4.67
C PRO A 172 11.97 16.73 -4.90
N LYS A 173 10.76 16.96 -5.45
CA LYS A 173 10.15 18.30 -5.50
C LYS A 173 10.08 18.89 -4.09
N PRO A 174 10.57 20.11 -3.83
CA PRO A 174 10.27 20.81 -2.58
C PRO A 174 8.76 21.00 -2.46
N LYS A 175 8.19 20.68 -1.29
CA LYS A 175 6.76 20.80 -1.02
C LYS A 175 6.31 22.27 -1.11
N VAL A 176 5.67 22.65 -2.21
CA VAL A 176 4.87 23.88 -2.26
C VAL A 176 3.51 23.58 -1.64
N TYR A 177 3.31 23.98 -0.39
CA TYR A 177 1.98 24.01 0.20
C TYR A 177 1.21 25.20 -0.39
N ALA A 178 0.30 24.95 -1.33
CA ALA A 178 -0.75 25.90 -1.60
C ALA A 178 -1.63 26.02 -0.36
N LYS A 179 -1.58 27.17 0.33
CA LYS A 179 -2.55 27.51 1.37
C LYS A 179 -3.93 27.49 0.75
N ALA A 180 -4.77 26.52 1.14
CA ALA A 180 -6.20 26.63 0.95
C ALA A 180 -6.69 27.89 1.68
N ALA A 181 -7.36 28.77 0.93
CA ALA A 181 -8.04 29.94 1.46
C ALA A 181 -9.01 29.52 2.58
N GLY A 182 -8.99 30.26 3.69
CA GLY A 182 -9.60 29.87 4.95
C GLY A 182 -11.10 29.60 4.90
N SER A 183 -11.50 28.45 5.44
CA SER A 183 -12.84 28.24 5.98
C SER A 183 -12.96 29.06 7.27
N LYS A 184 -13.64 30.21 7.21
CA LYS A 184 -14.04 30.98 8.40
C LYS A 184 -15.00 30.12 9.23
N SER A 185 -14.61 29.83 10.46
CA SER A 185 -15.48 29.32 11.51
C SER A 185 -16.49 30.41 11.90
N ASN A 186 -17.77 30.09 11.80
CA ASN A 186 -18.86 30.96 12.23
C ASN A 186 -18.93 31.00 13.76
N LYS A 187 -18.74 32.18 14.35
CA LYS A 187 -19.00 32.47 15.76
C LYS A 187 -20.03 33.60 15.77
N ASN A 188 -21.23 33.30 16.23
CA ASN A 188 -22.29 34.28 16.49
C ASN A 188 -21.88 35.16 17.67
N GLU A 189 -21.99 36.48 17.53
CA GLU A 189 -22.47 37.40 18.58
C GLU A 189 -22.75 38.79 17.98
N SER A 190 -24.03 39.18 18.12
CA SER A 190 -24.66 40.49 18.32
C SER A 190 -24.04 41.81 17.85
N ASP A 191 -24.91 42.52 17.11
CA ASP A 191 -25.39 43.91 17.28
C ASP A 191 -24.73 45.13 16.62
N GLU A 192 -25.69 45.95 16.16
CA GLU A 192 -25.72 47.39 15.84
C GLU A 192 -25.21 47.94 14.50
N SER A 193 -26.07 48.81 13.98
CA SER A 193 -26.14 49.45 12.66
C SER A 193 -25.33 50.75 12.60
N ASP A 194 -24.88 51.14 11.41
CA ASP A 194 -25.34 52.35 10.72
C ASP A 194 -24.57 52.60 9.40
N GLU A 195 -25.21 53.41 8.56
CA GLU A 195 -25.08 53.60 7.12
C GLU A 195 -23.78 54.32 6.68
N ASP A 196 -23.28 54.08 5.45
CA ASP A 196 -23.40 55.05 4.35
C ASP A 196 -22.62 54.70 3.04
N GLU A 197 -23.34 54.89 1.94
CA GLU A 197 -23.00 55.36 0.59
C GLU A 197 -21.91 54.76 -0.37
N ARG A 198 -22.46 54.09 -1.43
CA ARG A 198 -22.38 54.44 -2.90
C ARG A 198 -21.12 54.14 -3.76
N PRO A 199 -21.23 54.07 -5.12
CA PRO A 199 -20.98 52.82 -5.87
C PRO A 199 -20.01 52.88 -7.09
N ARG A 200 -19.53 51.69 -7.51
CA ARG A 200 -19.20 51.16 -8.87
C ARG A 200 -18.43 52.04 -9.90
N PRO A 201 -17.53 51.44 -10.72
CA PRO A 201 -18.01 50.93 -12.02
C PRO A 201 -17.43 49.58 -12.47
N LYS A 202 -18.31 48.82 -13.14
CA LYS A 202 -18.02 47.62 -13.94
C LYS A 202 -17.27 48.02 -15.21
N LYS A 203 -16.29 47.22 -15.65
CA LYS A 203 -15.85 47.20 -17.06
C LYS A 203 -15.96 45.81 -17.67
N LYS A 204 -16.26 45.85 -18.97
CA LYS A 204 -16.94 44.88 -19.83
C LYS A 204 -16.13 43.61 -20.11
N ARG A 205 -16.87 42.51 -20.23
CA ARG A 205 -16.49 41.28 -20.92
C ARG A 205 -16.33 41.57 -22.42
N VAL A 206 -15.30 40.99 -23.03
CA VAL A 206 -15.25 40.67 -24.45
C VAL A 206 -14.98 39.17 -24.54
N GLY A 207 -15.76 38.50 -25.38
CA GLY A 207 -15.95 37.05 -25.38
C GLY A 207 -14.85 36.25 -26.08
N ALA A 208 -14.80 34.97 -25.71
CA ALA A 208 -14.22 33.90 -26.51
C ALA A 208 -15.24 32.75 -26.57
N GLN A 209 -15.32 32.12 -27.73
CA GLN A 209 -16.35 31.20 -28.21
C GLN A 209 -16.43 29.89 -27.40
N LYS A 210 -17.63 29.29 -27.34
CA LYS A 210 -17.87 27.94 -26.83
C LYS A 210 -17.29 26.90 -27.81
N PRO A 211 -16.62 25.83 -27.35
CA PRO A 211 -16.38 24.66 -28.19
C PRO A 211 -17.63 23.77 -28.27
N SER A 212 -17.82 23.15 -29.44
CA SER A 212 -18.87 22.19 -29.79
C SER A 212 -18.71 20.86 -29.05
N ALA A 213 -19.84 20.27 -28.63
CA ALA A 213 -19.89 18.95 -28.03
C ALA A 213 -20.11 17.88 -29.13
N ASP A 214 -19.23 16.89 -29.21
CA ASP A 214 -19.46 15.70 -30.05
C ASP A 214 -20.14 14.61 -29.22
N THR A 215 -21.20 14.02 -29.79
CA THR A 215 -21.97 12.91 -29.22
C THR A 215 -21.59 11.63 -29.96
N ILE A 216 -21.14 10.60 -29.26
CA ILE A 216 -20.91 9.26 -29.84
C ILE A 216 -21.90 8.30 -29.18
N GLU A 217 -22.74 7.63 -29.98
CA GLU A 217 -23.70 6.63 -29.52
C GLU A 217 -23.10 5.22 -29.55
N PHE A 218 -23.19 4.50 -28.43
CA PHE A 218 -23.05 3.04 -28.40
C PHE A 218 -24.01 2.47 -27.34
N GLU A 219 -24.87 1.55 -27.77
CA GLU A 219 -25.79 0.74 -26.94
C GLU A 219 -26.55 1.48 -25.82
N GLY A 220 -27.29 2.53 -26.19
CA GLY A 220 -28.49 2.95 -25.46
C GLY A 220 -28.30 3.65 -24.10
N VAL A 221 -27.07 3.98 -23.67
CA VAL A 221 -26.83 4.75 -22.44
C VAL A 221 -26.27 6.13 -22.76
N LYS A 222 -27.02 7.20 -22.47
CA LYS A 222 -26.56 8.60 -22.59
C LYS A 222 -25.74 9.01 -21.37
N ALA A 223 -24.45 9.28 -21.54
CA ALA A 223 -23.63 9.94 -20.53
C ALA A 223 -22.84 11.11 -21.15
N GLU A 224 -23.02 12.33 -20.63
CA GLU A 224 -22.21 13.50 -20.99
C GLU A 224 -20.82 13.36 -20.34
N VAL A 225 -19.76 13.34 -21.17
CA VAL A 225 -18.37 13.36 -20.71
C VAL A 225 -17.83 14.79 -20.87
N VAL A 226 -17.59 15.47 -19.75
CA VAL A 226 -16.90 16.76 -19.72
C VAL A 226 -15.40 16.51 -19.56
N TYR A 227 -14.59 16.89 -20.55
CA TYR A 227 -13.14 16.94 -20.44
C TYR A 227 -12.73 18.28 -19.85
N ASP A 228 -12.07 18.29 -18.68
CA ASP A 228 -11.34 19.47 -18.22
C ASP A 228 -10.08 19.63 -19.06
N ALA A 229 -10.12 20.56 -20.02
CA ALA A 229 -8.94 21.05 -20.70
C ALA A 229 -8.12 21.88 -19.72
N VAL A 230 -7.09 21.29 -19.12
CA VAL A 230 -6.00 22.05 -18.50
C VAL A 230 -4.99 22.31 -19.61
N GLU A 231 -5.09 23.48 -20.25
CA GLU A 231 -3.99 23.98 -21.09
C GLU A 231 -2.77 24.20 -20.19
N ASP A 232 -1.84 23.24 -20.20
CA ASP A 232 -0.50 23.45 -19.69
C ASP A 232 0.18 24.51 -20.56
N ARG A 233 0.44 25.68 -19.97
CA ARG A 233 1.37 26.65 -20.55
C ARG A 233 2.78 26.09 -20.41
N TYR A 234 3.15 25.20 -21.33
CA TYR A 234 4.50 24.70 -21.48
C TYR A 234 5.41 25.83 -21.97
N ASN A 235 6.34 26.27 -21.12
CA ASN A 235 7.42 27.18 -21.49
C ASN A 235 8.71 26.35 -21.64
N PRO A 236 9.22 26.13 -22.86
CA PRO A 236 10.36 25.23 -23.12
C PRO A 236 11.73 25.76 -22.64
N ALA A 237 11.79 26.92 -21.99
CA ALA A 237 13.06 27.59 -21.67
C ALA A 237 13.71 27.19 -20.33
N ASN A 238 13.06 26.40 -19.46
CA ASN A 238 13.58 26.03 -18.12
C ASN A 238 13.56 24.52 -17.87
N ALA A 239 14.00 23.71 -18.84
CA ALA A 239 14.16 22.27 -18.68
C ALA A 239 15.45 21.94 -17.90
N GLU A 240 15.38 21.99 -16.57
CA GLU A 240 16.20 21.13 -15.72
C GLU A 240 15.26 20.00 -15.23
N ASP A 241 15.57 18.76 -15.60
CA ASP A 241 14.70 17.58 -15.46
C ASP A 241 14.31 17.26 -14.00
N ILE A 242 13.14 17.72 -13.56
CA ILE A 242 12.55 17.33 -12.28
C ILE A 242 11.87 15.96 -12.44
N VAL A 243 12.63 14.88 -12.24
CA VAL A 243 12.09 13.51 -12.19
C VAL A 243 11.47 13.24 -10.82
N GLU A 244 10.19 12.88 -10.77
CA GLU A 244 9.54 12.48 -9.52
C GLU A 244 10.22 11.23 -8.92
N PRO A 245 10.41 11.17 -7.58
CA PRO A 245 11.08 10.02 -6.96
C PRO A 245 10.29 8.74 -7.19
N GLY A 246 10.98 7.64 -7.50
CA GLY A 246 10.36 6.33 -7.66
C GLY A 246 9.60 5.89 -6.40
N GLN A 247 8.47 5.23 -6.61
CA GLN A 247 7.52 4.85 -5.56
C GLN A 247 7.34 3.33 -5.47
N ILE A 248 7.21 2.82 -4.25
CA ILE A 248 6.77 1.45 -3.97
C ILE A 248 5.33 1.50 -3.48
N HIS A 249 4.46 0.78 -4.17
CA HIS A 249 3.04 0.67 -3.92
C HIS A 249 2.74 -0.69 -3.31
N VAL A 250 2.18 -0.72 -2.10
CA VAL A 250 1.71 -1.96 -1.47
C VAL A 250 0.26 -1.83 -1.07
N THR A 251 -0.56 -2.79 -1.50
CA THR A 251 -2.00 -2.83 -1.15
C THR A 251 -2.25 -3.87 -0.08
N LEU A 252 -2.92 -3.51 1.02
CA LEU A 252 -3.31 -4.43 2.09
C LEU A 252 -4.79 -4.29 2.45
N LYS A 253 -5.40 -5.40 2.89
CA LYS A 253 -6.71 -5.41 3.55
C LYS A 253 -6.62 -4.66 4.88
N SER A 254 -7.69 -3.96 5.30
CA SER A 254 -7.75 -3.35 6.64
C SER A 254 -8.22 -4.37 7.68
N GLY A 255 -7.74 -4.24 8.92
CA GLY A 255 -8.13 -5.10 10.03
C GLY A 255 -7.10 -6.19 10.37
N LEU A 256 -7.38 -6.97 11.41
CA LEU A 256 -6.52 -8.09 11.80
C LEU A 256 -6.55 -9.22 10.74
N PRO A 257 -5.42 -9.91 10.49
CA PRO A 257 -4.11 -9.72 11.12
C PRO A 257 -3.24 -8.62 10.47
N TYR A 258 -3.64 -8.05 9.32
CA TYR A 258 -2.85 -7.11 8.53
C TYR A 258 -2.41 -5.85 9.29
N ASP A 259 -3.27 -5.35 10.18
CA ASP A 259 -2.91 -4.21 11.04
C ASP A 259 -1.70 -4.51 11.94
N LYS A 260 -1.51 -5.77 12.38
CA LYS A 260 -0.35 -6.19 13.20
C LYS A 260 0.95 -6.28 12.40
N TRP A 261 0.89 -6.23 11.07
CA TRP A 261 2.10 -6.27 10.25
C TRP A 261 2.87 -4.94 10.34
N ASN A 262 2.21 -3.85 10.74
CA ASN A 262 2.82 -2.53 10.92
C ASN A 262 3.63 -2.08 9.69
N ILE A 263 3.05 -2.20 8.49
CA ILE A 263 3.75 -1.98 7.21
C ILE A 263 4.52 -0.64 7.13
N LYS A 264 3.98 0.44 7.71
CA LYS A 264 4.67 1.74 7.74
C LYS A 264 5.95 1.73 8.58
N GLN A 265 5.97 0.95 9.66
CA GLN A 265 7.15 0.77 10.48
C GLN A 265 8.18 -0.10 9.74
N LEU A 266 7.75 -1.21 9.13
CA LEU A 266 8.63 -2.06 8.32
C LEU A 266 9.29 -1.28 7.19
N ALA A 267 8.52 -0.48 6.45
CA ALA A 267 9.06 0.36 5.40
C ALA A 267 10.12 1.35 5.95
N ARG A 268 9.86 1.95 7.11
CA ARG A 268 10.83 2.85 7.78
C ARG A 268 12.12 2.14 8.18
N GLU A 269 12.02 0.93 8.70
CA GLU A 269 13.18 0.08 9.05
C GLU A 269 14.01 -0.27 7.80
N CYS A 270 13.38 -0.33 6.62
CA CYS A 270 14.06 -0.53 5.33
C CYS A 270 14.58 0.77 4.68
N GLY A 271 14.51 1.93 5.35
CA GLY A 271 14.95 3.21 4.77
C GLY A 271 13.93 3.93 3.89
N LEU A 272 12.67 3.49 3.87
CA LEU A 272 11.59 4.14 3.12
C LEU A 272 10.78 5.12 3.99
N ALA A 273 10.18 6.12 3.36
CA ALA A 273 9.21 7.02 3.97
C ALA A 273 7.82 6.82 3.34
N THR A 274 6.76 6.87 4.15
CA THR A 274 5.39 6.89 3.61
C THR A 274 5.13 8.21 2.90
N PHE A 275 4.91 8.16 1.60
CA PHE A 275 4.48 9.30 0.79
C PHE A 275 3.00 9.61 1.01
N ARG A 276 2.15 8.59 0.84
CA ARG A 276 0.70 8.69 1.00
C ARG A 276 0.07 7.36 1.40
N THR A 277 -1.11 7.40 2.00
CA THR A 277 -1.99 6.24 2.15
C THR A 277 -3.36 6.62 1.61
N VAL A 278 -3.89 5.86 0.67
CA VAL A 278 -5.21 6.06 0.06
C VAL A 278 -6.03 4.79 0.15
N ASN A 279 -7.35 4.90 0.03
CA ASN A 279 -8.18 3.71 -0.12
C ASN A 279 -7.94 3.12 -1.51
N PHE A 280 -7.81 1.80 -1.60
CA PHE A 280 -7.71 1.10 -2.86
C PHE A 280 -9.12 0.93 -3.42
N LEU A 281 -9.43 1.70 -4.47
CA LEU A 281 -10.74 1.68 -5.12
C LEU A 281 -10.72 0.67 -6.27
N LEU A 282 -11.36 -0.48 -6.08
CA LEU A 282 -11.41 -1.54 -7.10
C LEU A 282 -12.00 -1.05 -8.42
N ASP A 283 -12.99 -0.17 -8.35
CA ASP A 283 -13.67 0.37 -9.53
C ASP A 283 -12.74 1.25 -10.41
N SER A 284 -11.56 1.62 -9.91
CA SER A 284 -10.51 2.27 -10.71
C SER A 284 -9.74 1.30 -11.61
N PHE A 285 -9.95 -0.02 -11.45
CA PHE A 285 -9.30 -1.09 -12.20
C PHE A 285 -10.34 -2.04 -12.82
N PRO A 286 -10.98 -1.65 -13.94
CA PRO A 286 -11.99 -2.49 -14.60
C PRO A 286 -11.39 -3.84 -15.04
N GLY A 287 -12.09 -4.93 -14.76
CA GLY A 287 -11.64 -6.29 -15.10
C GLY A 287 -10.51 -6.85 -14.22
N TYR A 288 -10.11 -6.16 -13.16
CA TYR A 288 -9.19 -6.73 -12.16
C TYR A 288 -9.91 -7.81 -11.34
N GLU A 289 -9.26 -8.96 -11.16
CA GLU A 289 -9.71 -10.05 -10.33
C GLU A 289 -8.62 -10.48 -9.34
N HIS A 290 -8.93 -10.41 -8.05
CA HIS A 290 -8.06 -10.79 -6.96
C HIS A 290 -7.90 -12.31 -6.93
N ARG A 291 -6.65 -12.76 -6.88
CA ARG A 291 -6.27 -14.17 -6.78
C ARG A 291 -5.37 -14.38 -5.56
N ARG A 292 -5.50 -15.55 -4.92
CA ARG A 292 -4.68 -15.97 -3.77
C ARG A 292 -3.56 -16.90 -4.26
N THR A 293 -2.47 -17.00 -3.51
CA THR A 293 -1.32 -17.86 -3.86
C THR A 293 -1.64 -19.35 -4.03
N LEU A 294 -2.78 -19.81 -3.50
CA LEU A 294 -3.29 -21.18 -3.65
C LEU A 294 -4.14 -21.39 -4.91
N GLY A 295 -4.29 -20.40 -5.77
CA GLY A 295 -5.23 -20.44 -6.89
C GLY A 295 -6.64 -20.01 -6.50
N PHE A 296 -7.56 -20.10 -7.47
CA PHE A 296 -9.00 -20.02 -7.21
C PHE A 296 -9.52 -21.41 -6.82
N LYS A 297 -10.21 -21.50 -5.69
CA LYS A 297 -10.95 -22.70 -5.28
C LYS A 297 -12.39 -22.32 -5.04
N GLU A 298 -13.29 -22.93 -5.80
CA GLU A 298 -14.74 -22.78 -5.64
C GLU A 298 -15.15 -23.14 -4.20
N GLY A 299 -16.00 -22.31 -3.58
CA GLY A 299 -16.41 -22.44 -2.17
C GLY A 299 -15.43 -21.88 -1.11
N VAL A 300 -14.13 -21.72 -1.43
CA VAL A 300 -13.13 -21.10 -0.53
C VAL A 300 -12.81 -19.66 -0.95
N SER A 301 -12.94 -19.37 -2.24
CA SER A 301 -12.75 -18.05 -2.85
C SER A 301 -14.12 -17.45 -3.15
N LYS A 302 -14.28 -16.13 -2.94
CA LYS A 302 -15.50 -15.42 -3.32
C LYS A 302 -15.33 -14.77 -4.69
N ASP A 303 -16.39 -14.78 -5.49
CA ASP A 303 -16.41 -14.13 -6.80
C ASP A 303 -16.34 -12.58 -6.71
N GLU A 304 -16.03 -11.95 -7.83
CA GLU A 304 -16.11 -10.49 -8.05
C GLU A 304 -15.36 -9.61 -7.02
N ASN A 305 -14.24 -10.12 -6.49
CA ASN A 305 -13.42 -9.44 -5.49
C ASN A 305 -14.13 -9.13 -4.17
N GLN A 306 -15.25 -9.78 -3.86
CA GLN A 306 -16.01 -9.50 -2.63
C GLN A 306 -15.12 -9.61 -1.37
N GLU A 307 -14.18 -10.56 -1.36
CA GLU A 307 -13.24 -10.76 -0.25
C GLU A 307 -12.40 -9.51 0.08
N ILE A 308 -12.00 -8.74 -0.94
CA ILE A 308 -11.26 -7.49 -0.71
C ILE A 308 -12.21 -6.30 -0.55
N ARG A 309 -13.39 -6.27 -1.21
CA ARG A 309 -14.38 -5.19 -1.04
C ARG A 309 -14.82 -5.04 0.42
N ASP A 310 -15.12 -6.15 1.09
CA ASP A 310 -15.58 -6.16 2.50
C ASP A 310 -14.51 -5.71 3.51
N LYS A 311 -13.24 -5.68 3.09
CA LYS A 311 -12.08 -5.43 3.97
C LYS A 311 -11.48 -4.04 3.80
N ASN A 312 -12.13 -3.14 3.06
CA ASN A 312 -11.73 -1.74 2.85
C ASN A 312 -10.21 -1.59 2.64
N PRO A 313 -9.68 -2.07 1.51
CA PRO A 313 -8.25 -2.19 1.29
C PRO A 313 -7.60 -0.81 1.15
N LYS A 314 -6.35 -0.70 1.58
CA LYS A 314 -5.56 0.52 1.54
C LYS A 314 -4.33 0.33 0.68
N LEU A 315 -4.06 1.31 -0.17
CA LEU A 315 -2.84 1.44 -0.94
C LEU A 315 -1.87 2.36 -0.18
N TYR A 316 -0.71 1.80 0.14
CA TYR A 316 0.40 2.50 0.79
C TYR A 316 1.46 2.83 -0.26
N GLN A 317 1.79 4.11 -0.40
CA GLN A 317 2.80 4.61 -1.32
C GLN A 317 4.03 5.02 -0.51
N PHE A 318 5.18 4.43 -0.84
CA PHE A 318 6.46 4.64 -0.16
C PHE A 318 7.50 5.19 -1.12
N VAL A 319 8.39 6.04 -0.63
CA VAL A 319 9.53 6.62 -1.38
C VAL A 319 10.81 6.42 -0.60
N VAL A 320 11.96 6.37 -1.27
CA VAL A 320 13.27 6.30 -0.61
C VAL A 320 13.49 7.54 0.23
N LYS A 321 13.91 7.37 1.49
CA LYS A 321 14.22 8.50 2.37
C LYS A 321 15.54 9.14 1.92
N THR A 322 15.47 10.29 1.25
CA THR A 322 16.65 11.09 0.94
C THR A 322 17.23 11.68 2.24
N ASN A 323 18.33 11.12 2.72
CA ASN A 323 19.11 11.74 3.79
C ASN A 323 19.96 12.87 3.19
N ALA A 324 19.42 14.09 3.11
CA ALA A 324 20.16 15.27 2.68
C ALA A 324 21.38 15.63 3.58
N ALA A 325 21.70 14.81 4.59
CA ALA A 325 22.81 15.00 5.52
C ALA A 325 23.88 13.88 5.48
N ALA A 326 23.70 12.81 4.69
CA ALA A 326 24.60 11.63 4.74
C ALA A 326 25.63 11.57 3.57
N ASP A 327 25.39 12.25 2.45
CA ASP A 327 26.30 12.23 1.28
C ASP A 327 27.50 13.19 1.39
N ALA A 328 27.66 13.90 2.52
CA ALA A 328 28.81 14.78 2.76
C ALA A 328 29.97 14.11 3.54
N SER A 329 29.83 12.84 3.97
CA SER A 329 30.80 12.18 4.85
C SER A 329 31.36 10.87 4.31
N VAL A 330 31.76 10.84 3.03
CA VAL A 330 32.76 9.87 2.55
C VAL A 330 33.99 10.66 2.09
N LYS A 331 34.82 11.06 3.06
CA LYS A 331 36.24 11.38 2.79
C LYS A 331 37.05 10.13 3.07
N ALA A 332 37.79 9.70 2.04
CA ALA A 332 38.81 8.66 2.10
C ALA A 332 39.90 8.98 3.15
N PRO A 333 40.60 7.96 3.69
CA PRO A 333 41.44 8.11 4.87
C PRO A 333 42.70 8.93 4.57
N ALA A 334 43.10 9.72 5.57
CA ALA A 334 44.27 10.57 5.54
C ALA A 334 45.54 9.71 5.56
N ASP A 335 46.33 9.80 4.49
CA ASP A 335 47.65 9.22 4.43
C ASP A 335 48.71 10.33 4.60
N SER A 336 49.63 10.07 5.51
CA SER A 336 50.56 11.06 6.07
C SER A 336 51.92 10.97 5.39
N LYS A 337 52.25 11.91 4.49
CA LYS A 337 53.64 12.13 4.04
C LYS A 337 54.02 13.60 3.89
N LYS A 338 55.04 13.98 4.68
CA LYS A 338 55.90 15.16 4.57
C LYS A 338 56.32 15.48 3.13
N ARG A 339 56.29 16.75 2.69
CA ARG A 339 57.51 17.52 2.28
C ARG A 339 57.22 18.94 1.74
N LYS A 340 58.12 19.84 2.19
CA LYS A 340 58.74 20.99 1.52
C LYS A 340 57.96 22.31 1.33
N GLN A 341 58.35 23.27 2.17
CA GLN A 341 58.75 24.62 1.78
C GLN A 341 59.23 24.71 0.32
N ARG A 342 58.67 25.67 -0.43
CA ARG A 342 59.38 26.51 -1.39
C ARG A 342 58.66 27.85 -1.48
N GLY A 343 59.35 28.92 -1.08
CA GLY A 343 58.93 30.27 -1.35
C GLY A 343 58.96 30.57 -2.84
N SER A 344 58.13 31.53 -3.26
CA SER A 344 58.28 32.24 -4.52
C SER A 344 57.66 33.62 -4.33
N LYS A 345 58.54 34.60 -4.12
CA LYS A 345 58.26 36.02 -4.36
C LYS A 345 57.70 36.18 -5.77
N LYS A 346 56.58 36.89 -5.92
CA LYS A 346 56.36 37.77 -7.06
C LYS A 346 55.75 39.07 -6.55
N GLN A 347 56.56 40.13 -6.65
CA GLN A 347 56.13 41.51 -6.67
C GLN A 347 55.30 41.76 -7.93
N ALA A 348 54.22 42.51 -7.78
CA ALA A 348 53.74 43.44 -8.79
C ALA A 348 53.02 44.59 -8.06
N LEU A 349 53.52 45.81 -8.26
CA LEU A 349 52.94 47.06 -7.79
C LEU A 349 51.65 47.39 -8.55
N GLY A 350 50.71 48.09 -7.90
CA GLY A 350 49.68 48.86 -8.62
C GLY A 350 48.36 49.17 -7.86
N ILE A 351 48.38 50.22 -7.02
CA ILE A 351 47.34 51.27 -6.86
C ILE A 351 45.92 50.91 -6.30
N THR A 352 45.73 51.32 -5.03
CA THR A 352 44.56 51.87 -4.32
C THR A 352 43.10 51.41 -4.61
N SER A 353 42.46 50.77 -3.61
CA SER A 353 41.17 51.22 -3.03
C SER A 353 40.87 50.40 -1.76
N GLU A 354 40.49 51.09 -0.68
CA GLU A 354 40.11 50.49 0.60
C GLU A 354 38.84 49.61 0.48
N SER A 355 39.00 48.29 0.60
CA SER A 355 37.94 47.41 1.11
C SER A 355 38.60 46.11 1.60
N GLY A 356 38.55 45.86 2.91
CA GLY A 356 39.07 44.64 3.51
C GLY A 356 38.39 43.36 2.96
N PRO A 357 38.96 42.16 3.24
CA PRO A 357 38.46 40.90 2.69
C PRO A 357 36.99 40.68 3.06
N ARG A 358 36.15 40.37 2.07
CA ARG A 358 34.74 40.04 2.29
C ARG A 358 34.65 38.80 3.19
N LEU A 359 34.01 38.95 4.35
CA LEU A 359 33.73 37.86 5.30
C LEU A 359 32.99 36.71 4.63
N SER A 360 33.44 35.48 4.88
CA SER A 360 32.76 34.27 4.40
C SER A 360 31.44 34.04 5.13
N LEU A 361 30.56 33.19 4.58
CA LEU A 361 29.27 32.87 5.20
C LEU A 361 29.45 32.24 6.59
N GLU A 362 30.38 31.30 6.73
CA GLU A 362 30.74 30.63 7.99
C GLU A 362 31.19 31.63 9.06
N GLU A 363 32.04 32.60 8.68
CA GLU A 363 32.53 33.65 9.57
C GLU A 363 31.41 34.60 10.02
N LYS A 364 30.47 34.92 9.13
CA LYS A 364 29.28 35.72 9.48
C LYS A 364 28.37 34.96 10.47
N ARG A 365 28.16 33.66 10.26
CA ARG A 365 27.38 32.79 11.15
C ARG A 365 28.01 32.71 12.53
N LYS A 366 29.33 32.48 12.60
CA LYS A 366 30.08 32.45 13.86
C LYS A 366 29.97 33.77 14.62
N ARG A 367 30.19 34.89 13.94
CA ARG A 367 30.08 36.23 14.54
C ARG A 367 28.66 36.56 14.99
N MET A 368 27.64 36.09 14.29
CA MET A 368 26.24 36.24 14.71
C MET A 368 25.93 35.40 15.96
N MET A 369 26.43 34.16 16.03
CA MET A 369 26.32 33.33 17.23
C MET A 369 27.06 33.92 18.43
N GLU A 370 28.20 34.57 18.22
CA GLU A 370 28.91 35.30 19.29
C GLU A 370 28.05 36.41 19.89
N ILE A 371 27.27 37.15 19.08
CA ILE A 371 26.33 38.16 19.60
C ILE A 371 25.32 37.51 20.54
N PHE A 372 24.67 36.42 20.13
CA PHE A 372 23.68 35.72 20.96
C PHE A 372 24.29 35.17 22.25
N HIS A 373 25.52 34.65 22.21
CA HIS A 373 26.19 34.07 23.37
C HIS A 373 26.77 35.10 24.34
N GLU A 374 27.21 36.26 23.83
CA GLU A 374 27.74 37.38 24.64
C GLU A 374 26.62 38.11 25.37
N THR A 375 25.49 38.37 24.69
CA THR A 375 24.39 39.16 25.27
C THR A 375 23.39 38.31 26.04
N GLN A 376 23.24 37.02 25.69
CA GLN A 376 22.33 36.08 26.34
C GLN A 376 20.88 36.58 26.42
N GLU A 377 20.45 37.38 25.44
CA GLU A 377 19.13 38.00 25.36
C GLU A 377 18.44 37.68 24.03
N PRO A 378 17.09 37.66 23.99
CA PRO A 378 16.35 37.52 22.75
C PRO A 378 16.31 38.84 21.96
N PHE A 379 16.50 38.75 20.64
CA PHE A 379 16.53 39.90 19.75
C PHE A 379 15.41 39.88 18.72
N LEU A 380 14.97 41.07 18.32
CA LEU A 380 14.18 41.28 17.11
C LEU A 380 15.10 41.32 15.88
N LEU A 381 14.56 40.96 14.71
CA LEU A 381 15.32 41.03 13.46
C LEU A 381 15.90 42.44 13.20
N LYS A 382 15.10 43.49 13.47
CA LYS A 382 15.54 44.89 13.32
C LYS A 382 16.70 45.26 14.25
N GLU A 383 16.78 44.63 15.43
CA GLU A 383 17.87 44.87 16.38
C GLU A 383 19.16 44.19 15.90
N LEU A 384 19.05 42.96 15.40
CA LEU A 384 20.17 42.23 14.80
C LEU A 384 20.69 42.93 13.53
N GLU A 385 19.81 43.51 12.72
CA GLU A 385 20.18 44.30 11.54
C GLU A 385 20.97 45.58 11.89
N ARG A 386 20.81 46.09 13.12
CA ARG A 386 21.57 47.24 13.65
C ARG A 386 22.86 46.82 14.37
N ILE A 387 22.80 45.75 15.16
CA ILE A 387 23.91 45.28 16.00
C ILE A 387 24.94 44.52 15.17
N GLY A 388 24.51 43.66 14.24
CA GLY A 388 25.37 42.83 13.39
C GLY A 388 26.42 43.64 12.60
N PRO A 389 26.03 44.70 11.87
CA PRO A 389 26.99 45.56 11.18
C PRO A 389 27.86 46.38 12.14
N LYS A 390 27.28 46.92 13.21
CA LYS A 390 27.94 47.86 14.13
C LYS A 390 28.98 47.19 15.04
N GLN A 391 28.72 45.99 15.55
CA GLN A 391 29.60 45.31 16.50
C GLN A 391 30.52 44.28 15.84
N LYS A 392 30.04 43.56 14.82
CA LYS A 392 30.76 42.42 14.26
C LYS A 392 31.06 42.54 12.76
N GLY A 393 30.73 43.68 12.14
CA GLY A 393 31.06 43.98 10.73
C GLY A 393 30.31 43.12 9.71
N ILE A 394 29.13 42.60 10.09
CA ILE A 394 28.30 41.80 9.17
C ILE A 394 27.57 42.76 8.21
N VAL A 395 27.58 42.47 6.90
CA VAL A 395 26.87 43.29 5.91
C VAL A 395 25.37 43.28 6.23
N SER A 396 24.77 44.46 6.42
CA SER A 396 23.36 44.63 6.86
C SER A 396 22.38 43.80 6.01
N GLN A 397 22.55 43.82 4.68
CA GLN A 397 21.72 43.06 3.75
C GLN A 397 21.77 41.54 3.95
N SER A 398 22.84 41.01 4.55
CA SER A 398 23.04 39.57 4.79
C SER A 398 22.65 39.10 6.20
N VAL A 399 22.32 40.01 7.12
CA VAL A 399 21.98 39.65 8.51
C VAL A 399 20.78 38.71 8.56
N LYS A 400 19.72 39.03 7.81
CA LYS A 400 18.51 38.21 7.73
C LYS A 400 18.79 36.78 7.27
N ASP A 401 19.57 36.63 6.19
CA ASP A 401 19.89 35.31 5.62
C ASP A 401 20.80 34.50 6.55
N VAL A 402 21.73 35.16 7.25
CA VAL A 402 22.62 34.52 8.24
C VAL A 402 21.83 34.03 9.45
N VAL A 403 20.90 34.84 9.98
CA VAL A 403 20.03 34.45 11.10
C VAL A 403 19.11 33.32 10.67
N GLN A 404 18.51 33.39 9.48
CA GLN A 404 17.65 32.33 8.96
C GLN A 404 18.44 31.01 8.80
N SER A 405 19.65 31.05 8.25
CA SER A 405 20.53 29.88 8.13
C SER A 405 20.92 29.29 9.50
N LEU A 406 21.06 30.09 10.55
CA LEU A 406 21.29 29.60 11.92
C LEU A 406 20.03 28.94 12.51
N VAL A 407 18.85 29.44 12.17
CA VAL A 407 17.57 28.84 12.57
C VAL A 407 17.32 27.53 11.84
N ASP A 408 17.58 27.48 10.54
CA ASP A 408 17.38 26.30 9.71
C ASP A 408 18.27 25.11 10.17
N ASP A 409 19.50 25.40 10.61
CA ASP A 409 20.42 24.41 11.19
C ASP A 409 20.17 24.14 12.68
N GLY A 410 19.15 24.77 13.28
CA GLY A 410 18.75 24.56 14.67
C GLY A 410 19.75 25.05 15.73
N LEU A 411 20.64 25.98 15.34
CA LEU A 411 21.62 26.64 16.22
C LEU A 411 21.05 27.91 16.88
N CYS A 412 20.06 28.54 16.26
CA CYS A 412 19.32 29.67 16.80
C CYS A 412 17.82 29.36 16.82
N HIS A 413 17.11 29.78 17.87
CA HIS A 413 15.65 29.66 17.93
C HIS A 413 14.99 30.86 17.29
N CYS A 414 13.82 30.62 16.70
CA CYS A 414 12.91 31.65 16.28
C CYS A 414 11.53 31.34 16.84
N GLU A 415 10.99 32.20 17.69
CA GLU A 415 9.61 32.11 18.15
C GLU A 415 8.84 33.36 17.78
N LYS A 416 7.61 33.14 17.32
CA LYS A 416 6.71 34.23 16.98
C LYS A 416 5.85 34.57 18.20
N VAL A 417 6.04 35.77 18.74
CA VAL A 417 5.23 36.30 19.84
C VAL A 417 4.44 37.50 19.30
N GLY A 418 3.13 37.32 19.15
CA GLY A 418 2.24 38.31 18.54
C GLY A 418 2.56 38.56 17.06
N THR A 419 2.94 39.79 16.72
CA THR A 419 3.32 40.21 15.36
C THR A 419 4.83 40.14 15.11
N SER A 420 5.63 39.85 16.14
CA SER A 420 7.10 39.91 16.09
C SER A 420 7.73 38.51 16.21
N ASN A 421 8.86 38.32 15.52
CA ASN A 421 9.69 37.12 15.66
C ASN A 421 10.91 37.45 16.53
N PHE A 422 11.12 36.65 17.57
CA PHE A 422 12.25 36.76 18.49
C PHE A 422 13.28 35.66 18.19
N PHE A 423 14.55 36.03 18.21
CA PHE A 423 15.68 35.15 17.94
C PHE A 423 16.63 35.08 19.13
N TRP A 424 17.04 33.88 19.54
CA TRP A 424 17.99 33.70 20.64
C TRP A 424 18.77 32.38 20.51
N ALA A 425 19.90 32.29 21.19
CA ALA A 425 20.67 31.06 21.35
C ALA A 425 21.45 31.08 22.67
N PHE A 426 21.46 29.96 23.40
CA PHE A 426 22.15 29.87 24.69
C PHE A 426 23.31 28.84 24.63
N PRO A 427 24.50 29.15 25.21
CA PRO A 427 25.65 28.24 25.20
C PRO A 427 25.39 26.87 25.84
N SER A 428 24.54 26.82 26.87
CA SER A 428 24.24 25.60 27.64
C SER A 428 23.31 24.63 26.89
N GLU A 429 22.60 25.09 25.87
CA GLU A 429 21.55 24.31 25.23
C GLU A 429 22.08 23.09 24.47
N ALA A 430 23.20 23.25 23.75
CA ALA A 430 23.83 22.13 23.05
C ALA A 430 24.31 21.03 24.02
N ALA A 431 24.75 21.43 25.22
CA ALA A 431 25.14 20.49 26.27
C ALA A 431 23.91 19.77 26.86
N VAL A 432 22.82 20.50 27.14
CA VAL A 432 21.56 19.92 27.64
C VAL A 432 20.93 18.97 26.63
N LYS A 433 20.90 19.32 25.33
CA LYS A 433 20.42 18.43 24.26
C LYS A 433 21.23 17.13 24.21
N ARG A 434 22.56 17.22 24.30
CA ARG A 434 23.44 16.04 24.33
C ARG A 434 23.20 15.18 25.56
N LYS A 435 23.06 15.79 26.74
CA LYS A 435 22.77 15.08 28.00
C LYS A 435 21.42 14.38 27.95
N ASN A 436 20.35 15.07 27.54
CA ASN A 436 19.02 14.47 27.42
C ASN A 436 19.01 13.30 26.42
N LYS A 437 19.74 13.41 25.32
CA LYS A 437 19.89 12.31 24.35
C LYS A 437 20.67 11.14 24.93
N HIS A 438 21.74 11.41 25.67
CA HIS A 438 22.49 10.38 26.39
C HIS A 438 21.59 9.65 27.39
N ASP A 439 20.85 10.39 28.21
CA ASP A 439 19.98 9.80 29.24
C ASP A 439 18.81 9.01 28.62
N ALA A 440 18.27 9.47 27.49
CA ALA A 440 17.26 8.73 26.73
C ALA A 440 17.83 7.40 26.17
N LEU A 441 19.01 7.45 25.55
CA LEU A 441 19.67 6.25 25.01
C LEU A 441 20.08 5.28 26.11
N ALA A 442 20.55 5.78 27.26
CA ALA A 442 20.89 4.96 28.41
C ALA A 442 19.65 4.20 28.94
N LYS A 443 18.50 4.87 28.99
CA LYS A 443 17.23 4.24 29.38
C LYS A 443 16.75 3.20 28.36
N GLU A 444 16.89 3.48 27.07
CA GLU A 444 16.56 2.50 26.01
C GLU A 444 17.46 1.25 26.10
N LEU A 445 18.75 1.45 26.36
CA LEU A 445 19.70 0.36 26.55
C LEU A 445 19.34 -0.50 27.77
N GLU A 446 19.01 0.12 28.90
CA GLU A 446 18.56 -0.59 30.10
C GLU A 446 17.31 -1.44 29.84
N GLN A 447 16.33 -0.89 29.12
CA GLN A 447 15.12 -1.61 28.74
C GLN A 447 15.42 -2.79 27.80
N ALA A 448 16.32 -2.60 26.83
CA ALA A 448 16.74 -3.65 25.91
C ALA A 448 17.45 -4.79 26.65
N LEU A 449 18.35 -4.48 27.59
CA LEU A 449 19.05 -5.47 28.41
C LEU A 449 18.12 -6.25 29.32
N SER A 450 17.14 -5.57 29.96
CA SER A 450 16.10 -6.26 30.74
C SER A 450 15.33 -7.26 29.88
N LYS A 451 14.92 -6.85 28.68
CA LYS A 451 14.18 -7.70 27.74
C LYS A 451 15.02 -8.85 27.22
N GLN A 452 16.31 -8.63 26.97
CA GLN A 452 17.24 -9.69 26.59
C GLN A 452 17.28 -10.77 27.68
N LYS A 453 17.47 -10.37 28.94
CA LYS A 453 17.49 -11.32 30.07
C LYS A 453 16.19 -12.09 30.25
N GLU A 454 15.05 -11.42 30.07
CA GLU A 454 13.73 -12.07 30.08
C GLU A 454 13.62 -13.14 28.97
N LEU A 455 14.06 -12.81 27.75
CA LEU A 455 14.05 -13.73 26.62
C LEU A 455 15.02 -14.90 26.82
N GLU A 456 16.22 -14.67 27.34
CA GLU A 456 17.18 -15.73 27.67
C GLU A 456 16.60 -16.71 28.70
N THR A 457 15.93 -16.18 29.73
CA THR A 457 15.23 -17.00 30.73
C THR A 457 14.07 -17.79 30.10
N ALA A 458 13.31 -17.17 29.20
CA ALA A 458 12.21 -17.83 28.49
C ALA A 458 12.71 -18.93 27.55
N ILE A 459 13.84 -18.71 26.87
CA ILE A 459 14.50 -19.73 26.02
C ILE A 459 14.97 -20.89 26.89
N ALA A 460 15.66 -20.63 28.00
CA ALA A 460 16.10 -21.67 28.92
C ALA A 460 14.92 -22.50 29.45
N ASN A 461 13.82 -21.85 29.86
CA ASN A 461 12.61 -22.54 30.29
C ASN A 461 11.93 -23.35 29.17
N ALA A 462 12.00 -22.88 27.92
CA ALA A 462 11.42 -23.57 26.77
C ALA A 462 12.28 -24.75 26.26
N GLN A 463 13.58 -24.73 26.57
CA GLN A 463 14.54 -25.79 26.29
C GLN A 463 14.40 -26.95 27.29
N LEU A 464 13.97 -26.69 28.53
CA LEU A 464 13.63 -27.74 29.50
C LEU A 464 12.57 -28.69 28.91
N GLY A 465 12.93 -29.96 28.73
CA GLY A 465 12.07 -30.99 28.13
C GLY A 465 12.00 -30.97 26.59
N ARG A 466 12.71 -30.07 25.92
CA ARG A 466 12.90 -30.05 24.45
C ARG A 466 14.37 -30.05 24.07
N GLU A 467 15.19 -30.69 24.89
CA GLU A 467 16.62 -30.81 24.64
C GLU A 467 16.85 -31.53 23.32
N GLN A 468 17.83 -31.06 22.56
CA GLN A 468 18.13 -31.59 21.24
C GLN A 468 18.98 -32.86 21.39
N THR A 469 18.33 -33.94 21.81
CA THR A 469 18.91 -35.28 21.92
C THR A 469 18.75 -36.04 20.61
N GLU A 470 19.64 -37.01 20.36
CA GLU A 470 19.54 -37.92 19.21
C GLU A 470 18.22 -38.72 19.23
N GLU A 471 17.74 -39.07 20.42
CA GLU A 471 16.43 -39.72 20.62
C GLU A 471 15.28 -38.82 20.16
N ARG A 472 15.31 -37.52 20.47
CA ARG A 472 14.28 -36.58 20.05
C ARG A 472 14.28 -36.37 18.54
N THR A 473 15.45 -36.31 17.91
CA THR A 473 15.54 -36.21 16.45
C THR A 473 14.99 -37.47 15.79
N GLY A 474 15.31 -38.66 16.30
CA GLY A 474 14.76 -39.92 15.82
C GLY A 474 13.23 -39.99 15.96
N LEU A 475 12.67 -39.56 17.10
CA LEU A 475 11.22 -39.52 17.31
C LEU A 475 10.51 -38.52 16.37
N ILE A 476 11.15 -37.41 16.03
CA ILE A 476 10.60 -36.43 15.07
C ILE A 476 10.59 -37.03 13.65
N GLU A 477 11.64 -37.75 13.27
CA GLU A 477 11.71 -38.47 11.99
C GLU A 477 10.65 -39.58 11.93
N GLU A 478 10.54 -40.40 12.98
CA GLU A 478 9.51 -41.45 13.06
C GLU A 478 8.09 -40.88 13.00
N LEU A 479 7.83 -39.76 13.70
CA LEU A 479 6.54 -39.08 13.63
C LEU A 479 6.24 -38.61 12.19
N ALA A 480 7.23 -38.04 11.50
CA ALA A 480 7.07 -37.61 10.12
C ALA A 480 6.78 -38.78 9.18
N GLU A 481 7.43 -39.93 9.39
CA GLU A 481 7.15 -41.15 8.63
C GLU A 481 5.75 -41.70 8.90
N ILE A 482 5.30 -41.70 10.16
CA ILE A 482 3.94 -42.12 10.53
C ILE A 482 2.89 -41.19 9.91
N GLU A 483 3.09 -39.88 9.98
CA GLU A 483 2.19 -38.89 9.37
C GLU A 483 2.11 -39.07 7.84
N ALA A 484 3.25 -39.32 7.19
CA ALA A 484 3.29 -39.60 5.75
C ALA A 484 2.52 -40.88 5.40
N ARG A 485 2.71 -41.96 6.16
CA ARG A 485 1.96 -43.22 5.99
C ARG A 485 0.47 -43.02 6.20
N TRP A 486 0.07 -42.30 7.25
CA TRP A 486 -1.33 -42.03 7.54
C TRP A 486 -1.99 -41.24 6.40
N ASN A 487 -1.33 -40.20 5.88
CA ASN A 487 -1.83 -39.43 4.74
C ASN A 487 -1.99 -40.30 3.49
N SER A 488 -0.99 -41.12 3.16
CA SER A 488 -1.07 -42.04 2.02
C SER A 488 -2.23 -43.04 2.16
N GLN A 489 -2.46 -43.57 3.36
CA GLN A 489 -3.57 -44.48 3.63
C GLN A 489 -4.93 -43.77 3.57
N GLN A 490 -5.03 -42.52 4.00
CA GLN A 490 -6.25 -41.72 3.85
C GLN A 490 -6.57 -41.46 2.37
N GLU A 491 -5.57 -41.11 1.55
CA GLU A 491 -5.74 -40.94 0.10
C GLU A 491 -6.16 -42.26 -0.58
N GLU A 492 -5.61 -43.39 -0.14
CA GLU A 492 -6.01 -44.69 -0.65
C GLU A 492 -7.45 -45.03 -0.25
N LEU A 493 -7.83 -44.82 1.01
CA LEU A 493 -9.21 -45.02 1.48
C LEU A 493 -10.22 -44.15 0.73
N GLN A 494 -9.86 -42.91 0.39
CA GLN A 494 -10.71 -42.02 -0.40
C GLN A 494 -11.04 -42.61 -1.78
N LYS A 495 -10.11 -43.35 -2.41
CA LYS A 495 -10.37 -44.03 -3.70
C LYS A 495 -11.43 -45.12 -3.58
N PHE A 496 -11.60 -45.69 -2.38
CA PHE A 496 -12.57 -46.74 -2.10
C PHE A 496 -13.86 -46.22 -1.48
N GLU A 497 -14.05 -44.89 -1.36
CA GLU A 497 -15.26 -44.27 -0.80
C GLU A 497 -16.53 -44.71 -1.54
N GLU A 498 -16.45 -44.93 -2.86
CA GLU A 498 -17.57 -45.41 -3.68
C GLU A 498 -17.80 -46.93 -3.58
N CYS A 499 -16.84 -47.68 -3.03
CA CYS A 499 -16.86 -49.13 -2.91
C CYS A 499 -17.36 -49.61 -1.53
N ASP A 500 -18.28 -48.88 -0.90
CA ASP A 500 -18.92 -49.33 0.33
C ASP A 500 -19.76 -50.61 0.08
N PRO A 501 -19.45 -51.75 0.75
CA PRO A 501 -20.22 -52.99 0.61
C PRO A 501 -21.72 -52.82 0.84
N VAL A 502 -22.12 -51.92 1.75
CA VAL A 502 -23.53 -51.66 2.06
C VAL A 502 -24.21 -50.95 0.89
N LEU A 503 -23.57 -49.91 0.36
CA LEU A 503 -24.05 -49.18 -0.82
C LEU A 503 -24.11 -50.08 -2.05
N MET A 504 -23.08 -50.92 -2.26
CA MET A 504 -23.01 -51.84 -3.40
C MET A 504 -24.09 -52.92 -3.32
N ASN A 505 -24.35 -53.48 -2.13
CA ASN A 505 -25.43 -54.44 -1.94
C ASN A 505 -26.81 -53.80 -2.14
N LYS A 506 -27.01 -52.56 -1.68
CA LYS A 506 -28.25 -51.81 -1.92
C LYS A 506 -28.49 -51.60 -3.41
N LYS A 507 -27.48 -51.13 -4.15
CA LYS A 507 -27.56 -50.96 -5.62
C LYS A 507 -27.87 -52.28 -6.33
N ARG A 508 -27.28 -53.40 -5.91
CA ARG A 508 -27.58 -54.73 -6.46
C ARG A 508 -29.04 -55.12 -6.25
N GLU A 509 -29.57 -54.91 -5.05
CA GLU A 509 -30.95 -55.25 -4.74
C GLU A 509 -31.95 -54.35 -5.48
N GLU A 510 -31.70 -53.04 -5.55
CA GLU A 510 -32.51 -52.11 -6.34
C GLU A 510 -32.50 -52.46 -7.82
N THR A 511 -31.33 -52.83 -8.37
CA THR A 511 -31.20 -53.30 -9.76
C THR A 511 -31.99 -54.58 -9.99
N ARG A 512 -31.96 -55.53 -9.04
CA ARG A 512 -32.74 -56.77 -9.11
C ARG A 512 -34.24 -56.48 -9.16
N VAL A 513 -34.73 -55.63 -8.25
CA VAL A 513 -36.16 -55.24 -8.21
C VAL A 513 -36.57 -54.50 -9.49
N ALA A 514 -35.75 -53.58 -9.99
CA ALA A 514 -36.03 -52.86 -11.22
C ALA A 514 -36.06 -53.78 -12.45
N ARG A 515 -35.13 -54.74 -12.53
CA ARG A 515 -35.10 -55.76 -13.57
C ARG A 515 -36.34 -56.66 -13.52
N ASP A 516 -36.69 -57.19 -12.36
CA ASP A 516 -37.88 -58.01 -12.18
C ASP A 516 -39.15 -57.24 -12.58
N ALA A 517 -39.23 -55.95 -12.25
CA ALA A 517 -40.34 -55.09 -12.64
C ALA A 517 -40.37 -54.83 -14.16
N ALA A 518 -39.22 -54.57 -14.79
CA ALA A 518 -39.14 -54.37 -16.24
C ALA A 518 -39.57 -55.63 -17.00
N ASN A 519 -39.12 -56.81 -16.57
CA ASN A 519 -39.52 -58.09 -17.17
C ASN A 519 -41.01 -58.35 -17.00
N ARG A 520 -41.58 -58.03 -15.83
CA ARG A 520 -43.04 -58.12 -15.63
C ARG A 520 -43.83 -57.23 -16.59
N TRP A 521 -43.37 -56.02 -16.86
CA TRP A 521 -44.02 -55.13 -17.84
C TRP A 521 -43.83 -55.62 -19.27
N THR A 522 -42.67 -56.19 -19.59
CA THR A 522 -42.39 -56.85 -20.87
C THR A 522 -43.36 -58.01 -21.11
N ASP A 523 -43.54 -58.87 -20.12
CA ASP A 523 -44.53 -59.96 -20.16
C ASP A 523 -45.95 -59.43 -20.35
N ASN A 524 -46.33 -58.34 -19.66
CA ASN A 524 -47.64 -57.71 -19.86
C ASN A 524 -47.83 -57.18 -21.29
N VAL A 525 -46.79 -56.63 -21.90
CA VAL A 525 -46.81 -56.18 -23.29
C VAL A 525 -47.02 -57.37 -24.23
N PHE A 526 -46.31 -58.49 -24.03
CA PHE A 526 -46.51 -59.72 -24.80
C PHE A 526 -47.90 -60.33 -24.64
N ILE A 527 -48.48 -60.27 -23.44
CA ILE A 527 -49.87 -60.70 -23.19
C ILE A 527 -50.86 -59.83 -23.96
N MET A 528 -50.68 -58.50 -23.93
CA MET A 528 -51.54 -57.58 -24.68
C MET A 528 -51.43 -57.79 -26.20
N GLN A 529 -50.22 -57.98 -26.72
CA GLN A 529 -49.98 -58.35 -28.11
C GLN A 529 -50.78 -59.59 -28.49
N SER A 530 -50.66 -60.69 -27.72
CA SER A 530 -51.40 -61.94 -27.97
C SER A 530 -52.91 -61.71 -27.94
N TRP A 531 -53.42 -60.98 -26.94
CA TRP A 531 -54.85 -60.74 -26.81
C TRP A 531 -55.42 -59.87 -27.94
N VAL A 532 -54.69 -58.83 -28.36
CA VAL A 532 -55.12 -57.95 -29.47
C VAL A 532 -55.14 -58.71 -30.78
N ARG A 533 -54.13 -59.54 -31.05
CA ARG A 533 -54.12 -60.46 -32.19
C ARG A 533 -55.35 -61.36 -32.18
N ASP A 534 -55.63 -62.01 -31.05
CA ASP A 534 -56.69 -63.01 -30.96
C ASP A 534 -58.10 -62.41 -30.96
N LYS A 535 -58.28 -61.15 -30.49
CA LYS A 535 -59.60 -60.48 -30.42
C LYS A 535 -59.93 -59.56 -31.58
N PHE A 536 -58.92 -58.88 -32.13
CA PHE A 536 -59.11 -57.88 -33.18
C PHE A 536 -58.49 -58.29 -34.52
N ASN A 537 -57.86 -59.47 -34.58
CA ASN A 537 -57.22 -60.01 -35.79
C ASN A 537 -56.17 -59.06 -36.40
N MET A 538 -55.49 -58.30 -35.53
CA MET A 538 -54.39 -57.40 -35.88
C MET A 538 -53.07 -58.16 -35.84
N ASP A 539 -52.21 -57.93 -36.83
CA ASP A 539 -50.90 -58.58 -36.90
C ASP A 539 -49.89 -57.98 -35.91
N MET A 540 -48.96 -58.79 -35.43
CA MET A 540 -48.01 -58.38 -34.39
C MET A 540 -47.05 -57.29 -34.85
N ASP A 541 -46.63 -57.32 -36.12
CA ASP A 541 -45.74 -56.31 -36.69
C ASP A 541 -46.45 -54.95 -36.82
N GLU A 542 -47.76 -54.96 -37.11
CA GLU A 542 -48.59 -53.76 -37.15
C GLU A 542 -48.80 -53.18 -35.74
N PHE A 543 -49.07 -54.02 -34.74
CA PHE A 543 -49.15 -53.61 -33.34
C PHE A 543 -47.82 -52.99 -32.86
N ASN A 544 -46.70 -53.64 -33.12
CA ASN A 544 -45.38 -53.16 -32.71
C ASN A 544 -45.03 -51.83 -33.36
N LYS A 545 -45.34 -51.66 -34.65
CA LYS A 545 -45.16 -50.40 -35.36
C LYS A 545 -46.05 -49.28 -34.81
N PHE A 546 -47.28 -49.59 -34.39
CA PHE A 546 -48.22 -48.61 -33.84
C PHE A 546 -47.79 -48.10 -32.46
N PHE A 547 -47.28 -48.99 -31.60
CA PHE A 547 -46.82 -48.66 -30.24
C PHE A 547 -45.32 -48.34 -30.14
N GLY A 548 -44.57 -48.39 -31.25
CA GLY A 548 -43.13 -48.08 -31.29
C GLY A 548 -42.27 -49.11 -30.55
N ILE A 549 -42.68 -50.37 -30.55
CA ILE A 549 -41.95 -51.47 -29.91
C ILE A 549 -40.84 -51.93 -30.86
N ALA A 550 -39.61 -51.97 -30.36
CA ALA A 550 -38.44 -52.38 -31.13
C ALA A 550 -38.46 -53.90 -31.43
N ALA A 551 -37.82 -54.30 -32.53
CA ALA A 551 -37.80 -55.71 -32.96
C ALA A 551 -36.95 -56.62 -32.05
N ASP A 552 -36.02 -56.03 -31.29
CA ASP A 552 -35.17 -56.66 -30.29
C ASP A 552 -35.71 -56.48 -28.85
N PHE A 553 -36.96 -56.04 -28.70
CA PHE A 553 -37.59 -55.88 -27.40
C PHE A 553 -37.81 -57.24 -26.73
N ASP A 554 -37.08 -57.48 -25.64
CA ASP A 554 -37.12 -58.71 -24.86
C ASP A 554 -36.82 -58.41 -23.38
N ASN A 555 -36.95 -59.44 -22.55
CA ASN A 555 -36.60 -59.39 -21.12
C ASN A 555 -35.11 -59.04 -20.91
N VAL A 556 -34.85 -58.27 -19.86
CA VAL A 556 -33.52 -57.83 -19.40
C VAL A 556 -32.93 -58.71 -18.29
#